data_AF-A0A9W6PGH6-F1
#
_entry.id   AF-A0A9W6PGH6-F1
#
_cell.length_a   1.000
_cell.length_b   1.000
_cell.length_c   1.000
_cell.angle_alpha   90.00
_cell.angle_beta   90.00
_cell.angle_gamma   90.00
#
_symmetry.space_group_name_H-M   'P 1'
#
loop_
_entity.id
_entity.type
_entity.pdbx_description
1 polymer ?
#
loop_
_entity_poly.entity_id
_entity_poly.type
_entity_poly.pdbx_seq_one_letter_code
_entity_poly.pdbx_strand_id
1 'polypeptide(L)'
;MDGEGRAGQEQERRRLYALALADVVRALGLRVGLGPRYDLLKDHRVLVKVFEGCREGMVLPAEALDALARAAVYERDPSYNRYYLDAAMNAFGVRRVREAVHALLPTGTEVERAGVERADYWLGGLHRRYPGVTAADPALAASPDELRDPALPRREEREERAE
;
A
#
# COMPACT_ATOMS: atom_id res chain seq x y z
N MET A 1 6.88 -29.32 -14.31
CA MET A 1 5.97 -28.98 -15.42
C MET A 1 5.40 -27.58 -15.12
N ASP A 2 6.27 -26.59 -14.84
CA ASP A 2 5.93 -25.51 -13.89
C ASP A 2 6.03 -24.10 -14.52
N GLY A 3 6.20 -24.02 -15.84
CA GLY A 3 6.39 -22.75 -16.55
C GLY A 3 5.08 -22.00 -16.84
N GLU A 4 4.00 -22.72 -17.16
CA GLU A 4 2.71 -22.10 -17.54
C GLU A 4 1.96 -21.51 -16.34
N GLY A 5 2.01 -22.16 -15.18
CA GLY A 5 1.39 -21.65 -13.96
C GLY A 5 2.00 -20.31 -13.50
N ARG A 6 3.33 -20.19 -13.56
CA ARG A 6 4.05 -18.98 -13.14
C ARG A 6 3.83 -17.80 -14.09
N ALA A 7 3.74 -18.07 -15.40
CA ALA A 7 3.44 -17.04 -16.39
C ALA A 7 2.00 -16.50 -16.23
N GLY A 8 1.04 -17.40 -15.97
CA GLY A 8 -0.36 -17.03 -15.70
C GLY A 8 -0.50 -16.18 -14.43
N GLN A 9 0.17 -16.55 -13.35
CA GLN A 9 0.18 -15.77 -12.10
C GLN A 9 0.78 -14.38 -12.28
N GLU A 10 1.88 -14.25 -13.03
CA GLU A 10 2.49 -12.95 -13.31
C GLU A 10 1.58 -12.08 -14.18
N GLN A 11 0.87 -12.67 -15.17
CA GLN A 11 -0.08 -11.93 -15.98
C GLN A 11 -1.28 -11.44 -15.16
N GLU A 12 -1.80 -12.29 -14.27
CA GLU A 12 -2.90 -11.91 -13.38
C GLU A 12 -2.48 -10.84 -12.37
N ARG A 13 -1.31 -10.98 -11.73
CA ARG A 13 -0.73 -9.93 -10.87
C ARG A 13 -0.66 -8.59 -11.58
N ARG A 14 -0.17 -8.58 -12.82
CA ARG A 14 -0.06 -7.37 -13.63
C ARG A 14 -1.40 -6.72 -13.88
N ARG A 15 -2.42 -7.52 -14.20
CA ARG A 15 -3.80 -7.05 -14.39
C ARG A 15 -4.34 -6.44 -13.10
N LEU A 16 -4.21 -7.15 -11.98
CA LEU A 16 -4.66 -6.70 -10.66
C LEU A 16 -3.92 -5.41 -10.23
N TYR A 17 -2.62 -5.33 -10.49
CA TYR A 17 -1.85 -4.13 -10.22
C TYR A 17 -2.34 -2.93 -11.04
N ALA A 18 -2.58 -3.12 -12.34
CA ALA A 18 -3.10 -2.05 -13.19
C ALA A 18 -4.47 -1.53 -12.73
N LEU A 19 -5.35 -2.41 -12.25
CA LEU A 19 -6.64 -2.03 -11.64
C LEU A 19 -6.42 -1.23 -10.35
N ALA A 20 -5.55 -1.71 -9.46
CA ALA A 20 -5.22 -1.01 -8.22
C ALA A 20 -4.63 0.39 -8.50
N LEU A 21 -3.77 0.53 -9.53
CA LEU A 21 -3.25 1.84 -9.94
C LEU A 21 -4.35 2.77 -10.44
N ALA A 22 -5.32 2.26 -11.21
CA ALA A 22 -6.46 3.06 -11.67
C ALA A 22 -7.30 3.55 -10.48
N ASP A 23 -7.48 2.71 -9.46
CA ASP A 23 -8.18 3.06 -8.23
C ASP A 23 -7.41 4.11 -7.41
N VAL A 24 -6.07 4.00 -7.32
CA VAL A 24 -5.23 5.03 -6.69
C VAL A 24 -5.36 6.36 -7.41
N VAL A 25 -5.27 6.36 -8.74
CA VAL A 25 -5.39 7.58 -9.56
C VAL A 25 -6.75 8.24 -9.35
N ARG A 26 -7.82 7.44 -9.35
CA ARG A 26 -9.19 7.90 -9.13
C ARG A 26 -9.39 8.44 -7.72
N ALA A 27 -8.97 7.70 -6.69
CA ALA A 27 -9.14 8.08 -5.29
C ALA A 27 -8.37 9.35 -4.94
N LEU A 28 -7.15 9.50 -5.48
CA LEU A 28 -6.28 10.64 -5.18
C LEU A 28 -6.43 11.81 -6.16
N GLY A 29 -7.28 11.68 -7.18
CA GLY A 29 -7.44 12.70 -8.22
C GLY A 29 -6.16 12.98 -9.01
N LEU A 30 -5.27 12.00 -9.14
CA LEU A 30 -3.95 12.20 -9.76
C LEU A 30 -4.10 12.42 -11.27
N ARG A 31 -3.41 13.43 -11.79
CA ARG A 31 -3.27 13.63 -13.23
C ARG A 31 -2.03 12.91 -13.72
N VAL A 32 -2.22 11.66 -14.14
CA VAL A 32 -1.18 10.87 -14.83
C VAL A 32 -1.47 10.84 -16.32
N GLY A 33 -0.49 11.28 -17.13
CA GLY A 33 -0.60 11.18 -18.59
C GLY A 33 -0.55 9.72 -19.05
N LEU A 34 -1.73 9.17 -19.37
CA LEU A 34 -1.89 7.86 -19.99
C LEU A 34 -1.84 8.04 -21.51
N GLY A 35 -0.68 7.92 -22.14
CA GLY A 35 -0.66 7.88 -23.60
C GLY A 35 -0.92 6.45 -24.14
N PRO A 36 -0.93 6.27 -25.46
CA PRO A 36 -1.45 5.04 -26.10
C PRO A 36 -0.48 3.86 -26.21
N ARG A 37 0.75 3.94 -25.68
CA ARG A 37 1.79 2.89 -25.84
C ARG A 37 2.44 2.41 -24.53
N TYR A 38 1.89 2.74 -23.37
CA TYR A 38 2.62 2.61 -22.12
C TYR A 38 2.32 1.31 -21.38
N ASP A 39 3.40 0.68 -20.91
CA ASP A 39 3.35 -0.42 -19.98
C ASP A 39 3.32 0.17 -18.56
N LEU A 40 2.12 0.24 -17.96
CA LEU A 40 1.92 0.72 -16.58
C LEU A 40 2.78 -0.02 -15.55
N LEU A 41 3.31 -1.19 -15.89
CA LEU A 41 4.13 -2.02 -15.02
C LEU A 41 5.60 -1.61 -15.01
N LYS A 42 6.05 -0.87 -16.03
CA LYS A 42 7.39 -0.26 -16.11
C LYS A 42 7.38 1.22 -15.79
N ASP A 43 6.19 1.82 -15.77
CA ASP A 43 6.00 3.24 -15.60
C ASP A 43 5.60 3.57 -14.15
N HIS A 44 6.59 3.98 -13.36
CA HIS A 44 6.40 4.37 -11.97
C HIS A 44 5.74 5.75 -11.80
N ARG A 45 5.09 6.33 -12.83
CA ARG A 45 4.43 7.65 -12.74
C ARG A 45 3.42 7.78 -11.60
N VAL A 46 2.58 6.77 -11.39
CA VAL A 46 1.61 6.81 -10.28
C VAL A 46 2.35 6.86 -8.95
N LEU A 47 3.35 6.00 -8.77
CA LEU A 47 4.22 5.98 -7.60
C LEU A 47 4.93 7.33 -7.39
N VAL A 48 5.51 7.91 -8.45
CA VAL A 48 6.17 9.22 -8.41
C VAL A 48 5.17 10.30 -7.97
N LYS A 49 3.94 10.27 -8.49
CA LYS A 49 2.90 11.24 -8.10
C LYS A 49 2.44 11.06 -6.66
N VAL A 50 2.32 9.83 -6.18
CA VAL A 50 2.05 9.56 -4.76
C VAL A 50 3.20 10.10 -3.89
N PHE A 51 4.46 9.84 -4.28
CA PHE A 51 5.63 10.34 -3.56
C PHE A 51 5.72 11.88 -3.54
N GLU A 52 5.47 12.52 -4.68
CA GLU A 52 5.40 13.99 -4.79
C GLU A 52 4.29 14.55 -3.90
N GLY A 53 3.08 13.99 -3.97
CA GLY A 53 1.95 14.39 -3.13
C GLY A 53 2.25 14.24 -1.63
N CYS A 54 2.92 13.15 -1.24
CA CYS A 54 3.36 12.96 0.14
C CYS A 54 4.34 14.05 0.60
N ARG A 55 5.28 14.47 -0.27
CA ARG A 55 6.23 15.55 0.04
C ARG A 55 5.57 16.92 0.14
N GLU A 56 4.53 17.15 -0.65
CA GLU A 56 3.78 18.41 -0.69
C GLU A 56 2.74 18.51 0.44
N GLY A 57 2.40 17.38 1.06
CA GLY A 57 1.38 17.31 2.10
C GLY A 57 -0.01 17.16 1.48
N MET A 58 -0.44 15.91 1.30
CA MET A 58 -1.70 15.56 0.67
C MET A 58 -2.74 15.04 1.67
N VAL A 59 -4.00 15.35 1.40
CA VAL A 59 -5.15 14.83 2.16
C VAL A 59 -5.71 13.63 1.41
N LEU A 60 -5.75 12.46 2.05
CA LEU A 60 -6.23 11.22 1.45
C LEU A 60 -7.70 10.94 1.83
N PRO A 61 -8.60 10.74 0.86
CA PRO A 61 -9.96 10.32 1.15
C PRO A 61 -10.00 8.85 1.60
N ALA A 62 -11.11 8.44 2.24
CA ALA A 62 -11.23 7.11 2.86
C ALA A 62 -10.99 5.96 1.85
N GLU A 63 -11.45 6.12 0.61
CA GLU A 63 -11.33 5.14 -0.47
C GLU A 63 -9.86 4.91 -0.88
N ALA A 64 -8.96 5.83 -0.56
CA ALA A 64 -7.54 5.69 -0.88
C ALA A 64 -6.86 4.59 -0.05
N LEU A 65 -7.40 4.24 1.12
CA LEU A 65 -6.84 3.19 1.97
C LEU A 65 -6.78 1.84 1.25
N ASP A 66 -7.91 1.37 0.74
CA ASP A 66 -7.99 0.08 0.03
C ASP A 66 -7.20 0.13 -1.28
N ALA A 67 -7.29 1.23 -2.03
CA ALA A 67 -6.55 1.41 -3.27
C ALA A 67 -5.02 1.32 -3.06
N LEU A 68 -4.49 2.01 -2.06
CA LEU A 68 -3.05 1.99 -1.73
C LEU A 68 -2.61 0.63 -1.18
N ALA A 69 -3.42 -0.02 -0.33
CA ALA A 69 -3.13 -1.35 0.19
C ALA A 69 -3.02 -2.39 -0.94
N ARG A 70 -3.98 -2.39 -1.88
CA ARG A 70 -3.95 -3.27 -3.06
C ARG A 70 -2.75 -2.97 -3.96
N ALA A 71 -2.47 -1.69 -4.22
CA ALA A 71 -1.31 -1.30 -5.02
C ALA A 71 0.01 -1.80 -4.40
N ALA A 72 0.13 -1.73 -3.07
CA ALA A 72 1.30 -2.26 -2.36
C ALA A 72 1.42 -3.80 -2.47
N VAL A 73 0.32 -4.54 -2.36
CA VAL A 73 0.32 -6.01 -2.45
C VAL A 73 0.69 -6.49 -3.86
N TYR A 74 0.10 -5.87 -4.89
CA TYR A 74 0.32 -6.30 -6.27
C TYR A 74 1.63 -5.76 -6.88
N GLU A 75 2.25 -4.75 -6.27
CA GLU A 75 3.61 -4.32 -6.63
C GLU A 75 4.62 -5.45 -6.35
N ARG A 76 5.43 -5.73 -7.37
CA ARG A 76 6.39 -6.83 -7.35
C ARG A 76 7.67 -6.45 -6.65
N ASP A 77 8.12 -5.21 -6.80
CA ASP A 77 9.35 -4.73 -6.19
C ASP A 77 9.07 -4.24 -4.76
N PRO A 78 9.63 -4.90 -3.72
CA PRO A 78 9.49 -4.45 -2.33
C PRO A 78 10.01 -3.02 -2.11
N SER A 79 10.92 -2.51 -2.93
CA SER A 79 11.43 -1.14 -2.81
C SER A 79 10.39 -0.11 -3.25
N TYR A 80 9.43 -0.52 -4.07
CA TYR A 80 8.38 0.33 -4.62
C TYR A 80 7.05 0.21 -3.88
N ASN A 81 6.69 -0.96 -3.36
CA ASN A 81 5.45 -1.10 -2.60
C ASN A 81 5.40 -0.16 -1.37
N ARG A 82 6.56 0.13 -0.77
CA ARG A 82 6.69 1.00 0.39
C ARG A 82 6.18 2.42 0.15
N TYR A 83 6.18 2.93 -1.08
CA TYR A 83 5.70 4.30 -1.34
C TYR A 83 4.19 4.41 -1.14
N TYR A 84 3.43 3.37 -1.50
CA TYR A 84 1.99 3.30 -1.23
C TYR A 84 1.72 3.09 0.26
N LEU A 85 2.51 2.24 0.91
CA LEU A 85 2.40 1.99 2.36
C LEU A 85 2.77 3.23 3.17
N ASP A 86 3.86 3.93 2.84
CA ASP A 86 4.28 5.18 3.48
C ASP A 86 3.13 6.20 3.42
N ALA A 87 2.52 6.40 2.23
CA ALA A 87 1.38 7.30 2.07
C ALA A 87 0.20 6.90 2.98
N ALA A 88 -0.19 5.62 2.94
CA ALA A 88 -1.32 5.12 3.70
C ALA A 88 -1.07 5.16 5.21
N MET A 89 0.13 4.83 5.69
CA MET A 89 0.45 4.80 7.12
C MET A 89 0.54 6.20 7.72
N ASN A 90 0.99 7.21 6.96
CA ASN A 90 0.97 8.59 7.44
C ASN A 90 -0.46 9.13 7.54
N ALA A 91 -1.35 8.77 6.61
CA ALA A 91 -2.74 9.23 6.66
C ALA A 91 -3.61 8.46 7.65
N PHE A 92 -3.55 7.12 7.65
CA PHE A 92 -4.54 6.25 8.30
C PHE A 92 -4.04 5.46 9.52
N GLY A 93 -2.73 5.50 9.78
CA GLY A 93 -2.09 4.76 10.86
C GLY A 93 -1.74 3.33 10.46
N VAL A 94 -0.65 2.81 11.05
CA VAL A 94 -0.11 1.48 10.72
C VAL A 94 -1.13 0.38 10.99
N ARG A 95 -1.90 0.50 12.08
CA ARG A 95 -2.83 -0.57 12.50
C ARG A 95 -3.92 -0.81 11.45
N ARG A 96 -4.51 0.27 10.93
CA ARG A 96 -5.56 0.21 9.92
C ARG A 96 -5.03 -0.19 8.54
N VAL A 97 -3.84 0.26 8.17
CA VAL A 97 -3.19 -0.18 6.92
C VAL A 97 -2.88 -1.68 6.97
N ARG A 98 -2.39 -2.18 8.10
CA ARG A 98 -2.15 -3.61 8.30
C ARG A 98 -3.44 -4.42 8.15
N GLU A 99 -4.53 -3.98 8.80
CA GLU A 99 -5.85 -4.60 8.65
C GLU A 99 -6.30 -4.64 7.17
N ALA A 100 -6.12 -3.55 6.43
CA ALA A 100 -6.47 -3.48 5.01
C ALA A 100 -5.62 -4.42 4.13
N VAL A 101 -4.31 -4.51 4.38
CA VAL A 101 -3.41 -5.42 3.66
C VAL A 101 -3.77 -6.89 3.97
N HIS A 102 -4.00 -7.22 5.25
CA HIS A 102 -4.33 -8.59 5.67
C HIS A 102 -5.73 -9.03 5.25
N ALA A 103 -6.67 -8.09 5.03
CA ALA A 103 -7.99 -8.39 4.49
C ALA A 103 -7.97 -9.00 3.08
N LEU A 104 -6.82 -8.96 2.38
CA LEU A 104 -6.63 -9.59 1.07
C LEU A 104 -6.24 -11.09 1.16
N LEU A 105 -5.91 -11.60 2.35
CA LEU A 105 -5.52 -13.00 2.57
C LEU A 105 -6.68 -14.02 2.58
N PRO A 106 -7.86 -13.76 3.19
CA PRO A 106 -8.92 -14.75 3.34
C PRO A 106 -9.46 -15.31 2.01
N THR A 107 -9.32 -14.54 0.92
CA THR A 107 -9.72 -14.91 -0.45
C THR A 107 -8.52 -15.08 -1.39
N GLY A 108 -7.30 -15.03 -0.84
CA GLY A 108 -6.09 -14.67 -1.57
C GLY A 108 -5.56 -15.77 -2.49
N THR A 109 -5.31 -15.41 -3.74
CA THR A 109 -4.46 -16.14 -4.70
C THR A 109 -3.00 -16.22 -4.20
N GLU A 110 -2.15 -17.09 -4.79
CA GLU A 110 -0.72 -17.12 -4.47
C GLU A 110 -0.04 -15.75 -4.65
N VAL A 111 -0.52 -14.96 -5.63
CA VAL A 111 -0.06 -13.60 -5.89
C VAL A 111 -0.31 -12.69 -4.69
N GLU A 112 -1.51 -12.76 -4.09
CA GLU A 112 -1.89 -11.94 -2.94
C GLU A 112 -1.13 -12.36 -1.69
N ARG A 113 -0.97 -13.67 -1.45
CA ARG A 113 -0.15 -14.17 -0.33
C ARG A 113 1.28 -13.64 -0.39
N ALA A 114 1.93 -13.79 -1.54
CA ALA A 114 3.29 -13.28 -1.74
C ALA A 114 3.37 -11.75 -1.64
N GLY A 115 2.33 -11.04 -2.07
CA GLY A 115 2.24 -9.58 -1.98
C GLY A 115 2.07 -9.07 -0.56
N VAL A 116 1.22 -9.71 0.23
CA VAL A 116 1.03 -9.40 1.64
C VAL A 116 2.31 -9.64 2.42
N GLU A 117 3.03 -10.74 2.18
CA GLU A 117 4.33 -11.00 2.80
C GLU A 117 5.35 -9.88 2.52
N ARG A 118 5.43 -9.42 1.27
CA ARG A 118 6.28 -8.26 0.89
C ARG A 118 5.84 -6.96 1.55
N ALA A 119 4.54 -6.76 1.75
CA ALA A 119 4.02 -5.55 2.39
C ALA A 119 4.27 -5.58 3.91
N ASP A 120 4.13 -6.75 4.54
CA ASP A 120 4.33 -6.93 5.98
C ASP A 120 5.74 -6.58 6.46
N TYR A 121 6.74 -6.80 5.61
CA TYR A 121 8.12 -6.38 5.87
C TYR A 121 8.20 -4.89 6.23
N TRP A 122 7.45 -4.04 5.53
CA TRP A 122 7.45 -2.59 5.76
C TRP A 122 6.47 -2.15 6.84
N LEU A 123 5.35 -2.87 7.03
CA LEU A 123 4.36 -2.54 8.06
C LEU A 123 4.90 -2.67 9.49
N GLY A 124 5.94 -3.47 9.71
CA GLY A 124 6.62 -3.59 11.00
C GLY A 124 7.95 -2.83 11.09
N GLY A 125 8.31 -2.06 10.06
CA GLY A 125 9.61 -1.39 9.95
C GLY A 125 9.54 0.12 10.15
N LEU A 126 10.70 0.79 10.02
CA LEU A 126 10.78 2.24 9.95
C LEU A 126 10.20 2.71 8.60
N HIS A 127 9.06 3.36 8.63
CA HIS A 127 8.46 4.00 7.45
C HIS A 127 8.82 5.47 7.35
N ARG A 128 8.75 6.03 6.14
CA ARG A 128 9.06 7.46 5.95
C ARG A 128 7.93 8.32 6.50
N ARG A 129 8.30 9.36 7.26
CA ARG A 129 7.37 10.33 7.82
C ARG A 129 7.09 11.45 6.83
N TYR A 130 5.81 11.74 6.65
CA TYR A 130 5.29 12.85 5.86
C TYR A 130 4.25 13.59 6.72
N PRO A 131 4.65 14.53 7.58
CA PRO A 131 3.75 15.17 8.55
C PRO A 131 2.61 15.97 7.92
N GLY A 132 2.71 16.33 6.64
CA GLY A 132 1.63 16.96 5.88
C GLY A 132 0.62 15.99 5.28
N VAL A 133 0.84 14.68 5.41
CA VAL A 133 -0.06 13.65 4.88
C VAL A 133 -1.09 13.27 5.94
N THR A 134 -2.37 13.43 5.63
CA THR A 134 -3.47 13.22 6.59
C THR A 134 -4.66 12.55 5.90
N ALA A 135 -5.52 11.88 6.67
CA ALA A 135 -6.82 11.44 6.16
C ALA A 135 -7.81 12.61 6.10
N ALA A 136 -8.66 12.62 5.07
CA ALA A 136 -9.75 13.60 4.94
C ALA A 136 -10.79 13.46 6.06
N ASP A 137 -11.05 12.23 6.50
CA ASP A 137 -11.88 11.93 7.66
C ASP A 137 -11.00 11.81 8.91
N PRO A 138 -11.16 12.70 9.91
CA PRO A 138 -10.42 12.62 11.17
C PRO A 138 -10.63 11.31 11.94
N ALA A 139 -11.77 10.63 11.77
CA ALA A 139 -12.02 9.33 12.42
C ALA A 139 -11.15 8.21 11.85
N LEU A 140 -10.66 8.38 10.63
CA LEU A 140 -9.76 7.46 9.94
C LEU A 140 -8.29 7.86 10.06
N ALA A 141 -8.00 9.06 10.57
CA ALA A 141 -6.65 9.60 10.66
C ALA A 141 -5.74 8.75 11.55
N ALA A 142 -4.46 8.73 11.22
CA ALA A 142 -3.41 8.14 12.05
C ALA A 142 -3.43 8.79 13.45
N SER A 143 -3.34 7.98 14.51
CA SER A 143 -3.21 8.54 15.85
C SER A 143 -1.84 9.23 16.01
N PRO A 144 -1.74 10.31 16.83
CA PRO A 144 -0.46 10.96 17.11
C PRO A 144 0.59 9.98 17.67
N ASP A 145 0.17 8.97 18.42
CA ASP A 145 1.05 7.95 18.98
C ASP A 145 1.64 7.04 17.88
N GLU A 146 0.84 6.60 16.90
CA GLU A 146 1.35 5.88 15.71
C GLU A 146 2.26 6.77 14.84
N LEU A 147 2.05 8.09 14.88
CA LEU A 147 2.91 9.07 14.23
C LEU A 147 4.22 9.34 14.98
N ARG A 148 4.29 8.99 16.27
CA ARG A 148 5.49 9.15 17.11
C ARG A 148 6.29 7.86 17.19
N ASP A 149 5.64 6.71 17.31
CA ASP A 149 6.25 5.40 17.45
C ASP A 149 5.72 4.42 16.37
N PRO A 150 6.44 4.25 15.25
CA PRO A 150 6.01 3.36 14.18
C PRO A 150 6.20 1.88 14.52
N ALA A 151 6.99 1.57 15.56
CA ALA A 151 7.23 0.21 16.01
C ALA A 151 6.05 -0.27 16.86
N LEU A 152 4.88 -0.43 16.23
CA LEU A 152 3.82 -1.18 16.88
C LEU A 152 4.28 -2.64 16.99
N PRO A 153 4.29 -3.22 18.20
CA PRO A 153 4.57 -4.64 18.37
C PRO A 153 3.66 -5.45 17.45
N ARG A 154 4.21 -6.48 16.79
CA ARG A 154 3.40 -7.48 16.09
C ARG A 154 2.34 -7.99 17.07
N ARG A 155 1.16 -8.36 16.58
CA ARG A 155 0.04 -8.82 17.42
C ARG A 155 0.44 -9.93 18.41
N GLU A 156 1.50 -10.67 18.09
CA GLU A 156 2.14 -11.72 18.89
C GLU A 156 2.84 -11.21 20.17
N GLU A 157 3.30 -9.96 20.23
CA GLU A 157 4.06 -9.42 21.39
C GLU A 157 3.15 -8.80 22.48
N ARG A 158 1.83 -8.81 22.30
CA ARG A 158 0.87 -8.36 23.33
C ARG A 158 0.49 -9.46 24.32
N GLU A 159 0.67 -10.73 23.97
CA GLU A 159 0.37 -11.86 24.85
C GLU A 159 1.52 -12.22 25.79
N GLU A 160 2.78 -11.90 25.44
CA GLU A 160 3.96 -12.17 26.30
C GLU A 160 4.21 -11.14 27.43
N ARG A 161 3.41 -10.08 27.55
CA ARG A 161 3.55 -9.08 28.64
C ARG A 161 2.47 -9.18 29.72
N ALA A 162 1.75 -10.29 29.76
CA ALA A 162 0.72 -10.57 30.76
C ALA A 162 0.98 -11.84 31.60
N GLU A 163 2.17 -12.45 31.49
CA GLU A 163 2.66 -13.50 32.41
C GLU A 163 3.68 -12.96 33.42
#